data_AF-A0A920KDF4-F1
#
_entry.id   AF-A0A920KDF4-F1
#
_cell.length_a   1.000
_cell.length_b   1.000
_cell.length_c   1.000
_cell.angle_alpha   90.00
_cell.angle_beta   90.00
_cell.angle_gamma   90.00
#
_symmetry.space_group_name_H-M   'P 1'
#
loop_
_entity.id
_entity.type
_entity.pdbx_description
1 polymer ?
#
loop_
_entity_poly.entity_id
_entity_poly.type
_entity_poly.pdbx_seq_one_letter_code
_entity_poly.pdbx_strand_id
1 'polypeptide(L)'
;MKSDEEDYSNFITKGDQLLADKNFDDAISNYQKASNIKSEEVYPKDQIEKAKKEKQQAEAQAELDRQYSNLIKTADYQLKI
;
A
#
# COMPACT_ATOMS: atom_id res chain seq x y z
N MET A 1 -26.42 16.53 -3.05
CA MET A 1 -26.24 15.42 -4.01
C MET A 1 -26.09 14.16 -3.19
N LYS A 2 -27.01 13.20 -3.30
CA LYS A 2 -26.96 11.96 -2.50
C LYS A 2 -25.88 10.99 -3.02
N SER A 3 -25.56 11.09 -4.32
CA SER A 3 -24.53 10.30 -5.00
C SER A 3 -23.13 10.57 -4.47
N ASP A 4 -22.72 11.83 -4.34
CA ASP A 4 -21.34 12.17 -3.94
C ASP A 4 -20.97 11.66 -2.54
N GLU A 5 -21.93 11.63 -1.60
CA GLU A 5 -21.68 11.06 -0.27
C GLU A 5 -21.58 9.54 -0.31
N GLU A 6 -22.43 8.89 -1.10
CA GLU A 6 -22.43 7.45 -1.31
C GLU A 6 -21.15 6.99 -2.03
N ASP A 7 -20.77 7.67 -3.10
CA ASP A 7 -19.54 7.43 -3.86
C ASP A 7 -18.30 7.66 -2.99
N TYR A 8 -18.26 8.75 -2.22
CA TYR A 8 -17.20 8.98 -1.24
C TYR A 8 -17.10 7.82 -0.23
N SER A 9 -18.22 7.43 0.39
CA SER A 9 -18.24 6.35 1.38
C SER A 9 -17.84 5.00 0.79
N ASN A 10 -18.25 4.72 -0.45
CA ASN A 10 -17.88 3.51 -1.19
C ASN A 10 -16.37 3.48 -1.47
N PHE A 11 -15.80 4.58 -1.95
CA PHE A 11 -14.36 4.66 -2.20
C PHE A 11 -13.54 4.56 -0.91
N ILE A 12 -14.00 5.18 0.19
CA ILE A 12 -13.35 5.02 1.50
C ILE A 12 -13.37 3.56 1.95
N THR A 13 -14.55 2.93 1.97
CA THR A 13 -14.71 1.54 2.41
C THR A 13 -13.86 0.60 1.57
N LYS A 14 -13.83 0.81 0.25
CA LYS A 14 -13.03 -0.02 -0.65
C LYS A 14 -11.53 0.21 -0.46
N GLY A 15 -11.10 1.46 -0.29
CA GLY A 15 -9.72 1.82 0.02
C GLY A 15 -9.23 1.17 1.31
N ASP A 16 -10.03 1.22 2.37
CA ASP A 16 -9.71 0.63 3.67
C ASP A 16 -9.58 -0.89 3.60
N GLN A 17 -10.47 -1.56 2.87
CA GLN A 17 -10.39 -3.00 2.63
C GLN A 17 -9.10 -3.36 1.87
N LEU A 18 -8.81 -2.64 0.78
CA LEU A 18 -7.62 -2.90 -0.04
C LEU A 18 -6.33 -2.64 0.72
N LEU A 19 -6.31 -1.63 1.58
CA LEU A 19 -5.17 -1.34 2.46
C LEU A 19 -4.95 -2.50 3.44
N ALA A 20 -6.02 -3.01 4.07
CA ALA A 20 -5.95 -4.16 4.96
C ALA A 20 -5.46 -5.44 4.24
N ASP A 21 -5.85 -5.60 2.97
CA ASP A 21 -5.40 -6.68 2.09
C ASP A 21 -3.97 -6.45 1.53
N LYS A 22 -3.30 -5.36 1.94
CA LYS A 22 -1.98 -4.92 1.45
C LYS A 22 -1.91 -4.67 -0.06
N ASN A 23 -3.06 -4.46 -0.69
CA ASN A 23 -3.15 -4.01 -2.07
C ASN A 23 -3.03 -2.48 -2.12
N PHE A 24 -1.81 -2.00 -1.90
CA PHE A 24 -1.55 -0.59 -1.66
C PHE A 24 -1.87 0.31 -2.84
N ASP A 25 -1.61 -0.12 -4.07
CA ASP A 25 -1.84 0.70 -5.27
C ASP A 25 -3.34 0.92 -5.53
N ASP A 26 -4.15 -0.14 -5.41
CA ASP A 26 -5.59 -0.01 -5.53
C ASP A 26 -6.20 0.78 -4.36
N ALA A 27 -5.65 0.63 -3.15
CA ALA A 27 -6.06 1.43 -1.99
C ALA A 27 -5.82 2.93 -2.24
N ILE A 28 -4.61 3.31 -2.67
CA ILE A 28 -4.25 4.69 -3.02
C ILE A 28 -5.19 5.23 -4.10
N SER A 29 -5.49 4.45 -5.15
CA SER A 29 -6.41 4.88 -6.21
C SER A 29 -7.82 5.18 -5.68
N ASN A 30 -8.34 4.35 -4.78
CA ASN A 30 -9.65 4.57 -4.18
C ASN A 30 -9.67 5.81 -3.27
N TYR A 31 -8.66 6.01 -2.43
CA TYR A 31 -8.58 7.22 -1.62
C TYR A 31 -8.40 8.50 -2.46
N GLN A 32 -7.69 8.43 -3.59
CA GLN A 32 -7.60 9.55 -4.53
C GLN A 32 -8.98 9.90 -5.12
N LYS A 33 -9.77 8.88 -5.49
CA LYS A 33 -11.15 9.09 -5.96
C LYS A 33 -12.01 9.74 -4.87
N ALA A 34 -11.93 9.26 -3.62
CA ALA A 34 -12.62 9.88 -2.49
C ALA A 34 -12.17 11.33 -2.25
N SER A 35 -10.86 11.60 -2.32
CA SER A 35 -10.30 12.96 -2.18
C SER A 35 -10.71 13.89 -3.32
N ASN A 36 -10.99 13.38 -4.51
CA ASN A 36 -11.48 14.20 -5.62
C ASN A 36 -12.95 14.60 -5.45
N ILE A 37 -13.75 13.78 -4.76
CA ILE A 37 -15.15 14.07 -4.45
C ILE A 37 -15.24 15.06 -3.28
N LYS A 38 -14.48 14.81 -2.21
CA LYS A 38 -14.44 15.69 -1.03
C LYS A 38 -12.99 16.10 -0.72
N SER A 39 -12.50 17.10 -1.44
CA SER A 39 -11.11 17.56 -1.34
C SER A 39 -10.79 18.28 -0.02
N GLU A 40 -11.81 18.71 0.73
CA GLU A 40 -11.66 19.30 2.05
C GLU A 40 -11.45 18.24 3.15
N GLU A 41 -11.83 16.98 2.89
CA GLU A 41 -11.67 15.89 3.86
C GLU A 41 -10.20 15.51 4.02
N VAL A 42 -9.81 15.29 5.28
CA VAL A 42 -8.43 14.94 5.64
C VAL A 42 -8.20 13.44 5.53
N TYR A 43 -9.20 12.64 5.89
CA TYR A 43 -9.07 11.19 5.99
C TYR A 43 -8.53 10.51 4.71
N PRO A 44 -9.04 10.77 3.49
CA PRO A 44 -8.49 10.14 2.29
C PRO A 44 -7.01 10.48 2.07
N LYS A 45 -6.59 11.71 2.38
CA LYS A 45 -5.20 12.16 2.20
C LYS A 45 -4.26 11.44 3.18
N ASP A 46 -4.67 11.35 4.45
CA ASP A 46 -3.91 10.63 5.47
C ASP A 46 -3.76 9.14 5.12
N GLN A 47 -4.82 8.52 4.61
CA GLN A 47 -4.75 7.12 4.18
C GLN A 47 -3.88 6.92 2.94
N ILE A 48 -3.83 7.87 2.00
CA ILE A 48 -2.90 7.81 0.85
C ILE A 48 -1.44 7.80 1.36
N GLU A 49 -1.09 8.69 2.28
CA GLU A 49 0.27 8.75 2.82
C GLU A 49 0.61 7.51 3.64
N LYS A 50 -0.36 6.98 4.41
CA LYS A 50 -0.21 5.70 5.10
C LYS A 50 0.03 4.54 4.12
N ALA A 51 -0.79 4.41 3.08
CA ALA A 51 -0.67 3.34 2.09
C ALA A 51 0.67 3.40 1.34
N LYS A 52 1.14 4.60 0.97
CA LYS A 52 2.48 4.78 0.36
C LYS A 52 3.59 4.34 1.31
N LYS A 53 3.50 4.70 2.59
CA LYS A 53 4.49 4.31 3.60
C LYS A 53 4.52 2.80 3.81
N GLU A 54 3.37 2.15 3.93
CA GLU A 54 3.28 0.70 4.09
C GLU A 54 3.79 -0.04 2.84
N LYS A 55 3.47 0.46 1.64
CA LYS A 55 4.03 -0.05 0.38
C LYS A 55 5.56 0.00 0.37
N GLN A 56 6.14 1.16 0.69
CA GLN A 56 7.59 1.33 0.72
C GLN A 56 8.25 0.38 1.73
N GLN A 57 7.64 0.19 2.90
CA GLN A 57 8.13 -0.73 3.92
C GLN A 57 8.07 -2.19 3.45
N ALA A 58 6.98 -2.59 2.78
CA ALA A 58 6.85 -3.94 2.24
C ALA A 58 7.89 -4.22 1.14
N GLU A 59 8.14 -3.25 0.26
CA GLU A 59 9.15 -3.35 -0.80
C GLU A 59 10.57 -3.42 -0.22
N ALA A 60 10.90 -2.59 0.78
CA ALA A 60 12.19 -2.61 1.45
C ALA A 60 12.47 -3.94 2.16
N GLN A 61 11.45 -4.52 2.81
CA GLN A 61 11.57 -5.83 3.44
C GLN A 61 11.80 -6.94 2.39
N ALA A 62 11.05 -6.92 1.30
CA ALA A 62 11.20 -7.91 0.22
C ALA A 62 12.60 -7.85 -0.41
N GLU A 63 13.18 -6.65 -0.54
CA GLU A 63 14.54 -6.48 -1.05
C GLU A 63 15.59 -7.01 -0.07
N LEU A 64 15.44 -6.72 1.22
CA LEU A 64 16.32 -7.25 2.26
C LEU A 64 16.31 -8.79 2.28
N ASP A 65 15.13 -9.40 2.19
CA ASP A 65 14.96 -10.85 2.16
C ASP A 65 15.65 -11.48 0.93
N ARG A 66 15.57 -10.82 -0.24
CA ARG A 66 16.29 -11.25 -1.45
C ARG A 66 17.80 -11.19 -1.27
N GLN A 67 18.32 -10.11 -0.68
CA GLN A 67 19.75 -9.97 -0.43
C GLN A 67 20.28 -11.03 0.54
N TYR A 68 19.55 -11.30 1.64
CA TYR A 68 19.88 -12.39 2.55
C TYR A 68 19.86 -13.76 1.86
N SER A 69 18.84 -14.05 1.05
CA SER A 69 18.78 -15.32 0.32
C SER A 69 19.94 -15.51 -0.64
N ASN A 70 20.41 -14.45 -1.30
CA ASN A 70 21.56 -14.52 -2.19
C ASN A 70 22.86 -14.76 -1.41
N LEU A 71 23.04 -14.10 -0.26
CA LEU A 71 24.23 -14.26 0.58
C LEU A 71 24.37 -15.70 1.09
N ILE A 72 23.29 -16.32 1.57
CA ILE A 72 23.28 -17.72 2.03
C ILE A 72 23.65 -18.66 0.88
N LYS A 73 23.06 -18.49 -0.31
CA LYS A 73 23.40 -19.30 -1.48
C LYS A 73 24.87 -19.17 -1.88
N THR A 74 25.44 -17.97 -1.79
CA THR A 74 26.87 -17.77 -2.08
C THR A 74 27.77 -18.39 -1.01
N ALA A 75 27.40 -18.31 0.27
CA ALA A 75 28.15 -18.90 1.37
C ALA A 75 28.13 -20.45 1.31
N ASP A 76 26.97 -21.06 1.03
CA ASP A 76 26.83 -22.51 0.86
C ASP A 76 27.62 -23.06 -0.34
N TYR A 77 27.83 -22.24 -1.38
CA TYR A 77 28.66 -22.61 -2.52
C TYR A 77 30.17 -22.54 -2.19
N GLN A 78 30.59 -21.61 -1.33
CA GLN A 78 32.00 -21.46 -0.92
C GLN A 78 32.43 -22.46 0.17
N LEU A 79 31.51 -23.03 0.95
CA LEU A 79 31.83 -24.00 2.00
C LEU A 79 31.82 -25.47 1.53
N LYS A 80 31.51 -25.72 0.25
CA LYS A 80 31.47 -27.07 -0.36
C LYS A 80 32.80 -27.54 -0.98
N ILE A 81 33.89 -26.84 -0.70
CA ILE A 81 35.28 -27.19 -1.07
C ILE A 81 36.05 -27.59 0.18
#